data_AF-A0A2S2KR08-F1
#
_entry.id   AF-A0A2S2KR08-F1
#
_cell.length_a   1.000
_cell.length_b   1.000
_cell.length_c   1.000
_cell.angle_alpha   90.00
_cell.angle_beta   90.00
_cell.angle_gamma   90.00
#
_symmetry.space_group_name_H-M   'P 1'
#
loop_
_entity.id
_entity.type
_entity.pdbx_description
1 polymer ?
#
loop_
_entity_poly.entity_id
_entity_poly.type
_entity_poly.pdbx_seq_one_letter_code
_entity_poly.pdbx_strand_id
1 'polypeptide(L)'
;MKTRFLTLIVGLVIASSISFVVLWNALEECDEQCELEKRRIEAGRPNIGVLELPKKQEPVEDITVMRPNSMEFFYYPNPEDTENRDVFQKFILIRLPEALGGTVDDVSAFRAYSALSVGVHCQIKYWPDDGRQRMEDPCWGSMYRPTDGAMMYPYPVMNDSPLGLPYLDLSIDENGSLYVEPPVWTMQENGVIGVGRIMSMQEIRQGSQILIDSYKKTNPNHPMIPVDFAGLVLAEIHPDHNNVNARYTDFASSSYQNISFEVRNVSAQDQKSFLNVAKPNSEFWQINDTIIRIGGSAMDKNSSLPESFRDYNVEFILDGFTFVITGPDLNSIKTSIVSNYFPENNYDDLFLVSSTVMENEN
;
A
#
# COMPACT_ATOMS: atom_id res chain seq x y z
N MET A 1 -45.55 59.10 13.74
CA MET A 1 -44.39 58.60 14.52
C MET A 1 -44.57 57.15 15.02
N LYS A 2 -45.76 56.75 15.48
CA LYS A 2 -46.01 55.40 16.05
C LYS A 2 -45.83 54.23 15.05
N THR A 3 -46.17 54.40 13.78
CA THR A 3 -46.11 53.30 12.79
C THR A 3 -44.68 52.91 12.43
N ARG A 4 -43.75 53.87 12.28
CA ARG A 4 -42.34 53.60 11.95
C ARG A 4 -41.58 52.91 13.08
N PHE A 5 -41.95 53.20 14.33
CA PHE A 5 -41.33 52.55 15.49
C PHE A 5 -41.74 51.08 15.61
N LEU A 6 -43.00 50.77 15.31
CA LEU A 6 -43.49 49.40 15.30
C LEU A 6 -42.82 48.55 14.21
N THR A 7 -42.59 49.11 13.01
CA THR A 7 -41.91 48.40 11.92
C THR A 7 -40.46 48.04 12.27
N LEU A 8 -39.75 48.93 12.99
CA LEU A 8 -38.39 48.67 13.45
C LEU A 8 -38.32 47.56 14.50
N ILE A 9 -39.25 47.55 15.45
CA ILE A 9 -39.30 46.50 16.49
C ILE A 9 -39.63 45.14 15.88
N VAL A 10 -40.61 45.07 14.97
CA VAL A 10 -40.95 43.81 14.29
C VAL A 10 -39.79 43.30 13.44
N GLY A 11 -39.06 44.19 12.75
CA GLY A 11 -37.86 43.82 12.00
C GLY A 11 -36.75 43.25 12.90
N LEU A 12 -36.53 43.84 14.08
CA LEU A 12 -35.54 43.35 15.05
C LEU A 12 -35.91 41.97 15.63
N VAL A 13 -37.19 41.74 15.93
CA VAL A 13 -37.66 40.45 16.44
C VAL A 13 -37.49 39.36 15.38
N ILE A 14 -37.86 39.64 14.12
CA ILE A 14 -37.71 38.66 13.03
C ILE A 14 -36.22 38.36 12.78
N ALA A 15 -35.36 39.38 12.76
CA ALA A 15 -33.92 39.20 12.57
C ALA A 15 -33.31 38.37 13.72
N SER A 16 -33.73 38.62 14.97
CA SER A 16 -33.28 37.84 16.13
C SER A 16 -33.70 36.38 16.04
N SER A 17 -34.93 36.09 15.58
CA SER A 17 -35.42 34.72 15.44
C SER A 17 -34.67 33.95 14.36
N ILE A 18 -34.36 34.59 13.22
CA ILE A 18 -33.59 33.97 12.14
C ILE A 18 -32.16 33.67 12.60
N SER A 19 -31.51 34.61 13.29
CA SER A 19 -30.18 34.37 13.86
C SER A 19 -30.17 33.22 14.87
N PHE A 20 -31.21 33.10 15.69
CA PHE A 20 -31.33 32.01 16.66
C PHE A 20 -31.52 30.66 15.99
N VAL A 21 -32.32 30.56 14.92
CA VAL A 21 -32.51 29.31 14.15
C VAL A 21 -31.24 28.92 13.40
N VAL A 22 -30.51 29.87 12.81
CA VAL A 22 -29.22 29.58 12.16
C VAL A 22 -28.17 29.12 13.17
N LEU A 23 -28.11 29.75 14.34
CA LEU A 23 -27.19 29.35 15.41
C LEU A 23 -27.57 27.99 16.01
N TRP A 24 -28.87 27.69 16.11
CA TRP A 24 -29.38 26.41 16.60
C TRP A 24 -29.11 25.28 15.60
N ASN A 25 -29.37 25.48 14.31
CA ASN A 25 -29.03 24.51 13.27
C ASN A 25 -27.52 24.26 13.17
N ALA A 26 -26.69 25.29 13.35
CA ALA A 26 -25.24 25.14 13.41
C ALA A 26 -24.75 24.37 14.65
N LEU A 27 -25.55 24.30 15.72
CA LEU A 27 -25.26 23.51 16.92
C LEU A 27 -25.80 22.07 16.81
N GLU A 28 -26.87 21.85 16.07
CA GLU A 28 -27.54 20.54 15.95
C GLU A 28 -26.92 19.62 14.87
N GLU A 29 -26.21 20.18 13.87
CA GLU A 29 -25.35 19.40 12.94
C GLU A 29 -24.05 18.88 13.59
N CYS A 30 -23.84 19.16 14.87
CA CYS A 30 -22.66 18.78 15.62
C CYS A 30 -22.87 17.56 16.54
N ASP A 31 -23.84 16.68 16.28
CA ASP A 31 -24.18 15.60 17.24
C ASP A 31 -23.74 14.20 16.81
N GLU A 32 -23.75 13.83 15.51
CA GLU A 32 -23.27 12.49 15.08
C GLU A 32 -21.83 12.49 14.59
N GLN A 33 -21.46 13.45 13.74
CA GLN A 33 -20.11 13.55 13.18
C GLN A 33 -19.10 14.01 14.24
N CYS A 34 -19.53 14.88 15.16
CA CYS A 34 -18.72 15.34 16.28
C CYS A 34 -18.62 14.26 17.38
N GLU A 35 -19.67 13.47 17.65
CA GLU A 35 -19.54 12.30 18.54
C GLU A 35 -18.68 11.20 17.92
N LEU A 36 -18.69 11.02 16.59
CA LEU A 36 -17.75 10.12 15.89
C LEU A 36 -16.31 10.63 15.94
N GLU A 37 -16.07 11.93 15.74
CA GLU A 37 -14.74 12.54 15.94
C GLU A 37 -14.30 12.48 17.40
N LYS A 38 -15.21 12.74 18.34
CA LYS A 38 -14.94 12.69 19.78
C LYS A 38 -14.69 11.25 20.23
N ARG A 39 -15.38 10.24 19.69
CA ARG A 39 -15.06 8.82 19.89
C ARG A 39 -13.78 8.39 19.19
N ARG A 40 -13.42 8.95 18.03
CA ARG A 40 -12.09 8.76 17.41
C ARG A 40 -10.99 9.37 18.29
N ILE A 41 -11.23 10.54 18.86
CA ILE A 41 -10.31 11.24 19.78
C ILE A 41 -10.25 10.55 21.14
N GLU A 42 -11.35 9.98 21.64
CA GLU A 42 -11.42 9.27 22.93
C GLU A 42 -10.94 7.82 22.84
N ALA A 43 -11.16 7.12 21.72
CA ALA A 43 -10.52 5.82 21.44
C ALA A 43 -9.03 5.99 21.09
N GLY A 44 -8.64 7.17 20.60
CA GLY A 44 -7.26 7.62 20.43
C GLY A 44 -6.67 8.33 21.64
N ARG A 45 -7.39 8.41 22.77
CA ARG A 45 -6.81 8.70 24.08
C ARG A 45 -6.41 7.37 24.70
N PRO A 46 -5.15 6.92 24.55
CA PRO A 46 -4.60 6.12 25.62
C PRO A 46 -4.82 6.91 26.91
N ASN A 47 -4.90 6.25 28.06
CA ASN A 47 -4.62 6.95 29.30
C ASN A 47 -3.18 7.49 29.15
N ILE A 48 -3.06 8.73 28.66
CA ILE A 48 -1.82 9.48 28.56
C ILE A 48 -1.51 9.82 30.02
N GLY A 49 -0.89 8.86 30.71
CA GLY A 49 0.34 9.23 31.39
C GLY A 49 1.16 9.91 30.32
N VAL A 50 1.34 11.23 30.47
CA VAL A 50 2.27 11.98 29.63
C VAL A 50 3.61 11.29 29.86
N LEU A 51 3.97 10.34 28.99
CA LEU A 51 5.33 9.86 28.91
C LEU A 51 6.10 11.08 28.38
N GLU A 52 6.61 11.89 29.31
CA GLU A 52 7.67 12.83 29.01
C GLU A 52 8.86 11.99 28.57
N LEU A 53 8.96 11.75 27.27
CA LEU A 53 10.08 11.03 26.71
C LEU A 53 11.31 11.95 26.69
N PRO A 54 12.48 11.43 27.04
CA PRO A 54 13.70 12.22 27.05
C PRO A 54 13.97 12.78 25.66
N LYS A 55 14.22 14.09 25.56
CA LYS A 55 14.69 14.78 24.33
C LYS A 55 16.13 14.40 23.94
N LYS A 56 16.70 13.36 24.54
CA LYS A 56 18.12 13.04 24.43
C LYS A 56 18.29 11.99 23.32
N GLN A 57 19.22 12.26 22.40
CA GLN A 57 19.65 11.28 21.41
C GLN A 57 20.23 10.06 22.13
N GLU A 58 19.72 8.88 21.82
CA GLU A 58 20.16 7.62 22.42
C GLU A 58 20.91 6.78 21.37
N PRO A 59 22.14 6.33 21.69
CA PRO A 59 22.91 5.50 20.77
C PRO A 59 22.30 4.10 20.67
N VAL A 60 22.22 3.59 19.45
CA VAL A 60 22.02 2.17 19.14
C VAL A 60 23.41 1.54 18.97
N GLU A 61 23.64 0.35 19.54
CA GLU A 61 24.95 -0.33 19.50
C GLU A 61 25.55 -0.45 18.07
N ASP A 62 26.88 -0.56 17.98
CA ASP A 62 27.70 -0.40 16.76
C ASP A 62 27.17 -1.18 15.52
N ILE A 63 26.54 -0.42 14.61
CA ILE A 63 25.78 -0.90 13.46
C ILE A 63 26.62 -1.45 12.31
N THR A 64 27.94 -1.23 12.32
CA THR A 64 28.85 -1.79 11.31
C THR A 64 28.85 -3.33 11.30
N VAL A 65 28.27 -3.95 12.33
CA VAL A 65 28.18 -5.41 12.50
C VAL A 65 26.90 -6.02 11.91
N MET A 66 25.81 -5.26 11.74
CA MET A 66 24.55 -5.80 11.20
C MET A 66 24.75 -6.25 9.75
N ARG A 67 24.36 -7.48 9.42
CA ARG A 67 24.48 -7.99 8.04
C ARG A 67 23.38 -7.38 7.16
N PRO A 68 23.60 -7.14 5.86
CA PRO A 68 22.52 -6.82 4.94
C PRO A 68 21.41 -7.88 5.01
N ASN A 69 20.17 -7.47 4.74
CA ASN A 69 18.99 -8.34 4.83
C ASN A 69 18.81 -8.99 6.22
N SER A 70 18.91 -8.19 7.29
CA SER A 70 18.76 -8.69 8.66
C SER A 70 17.98 -7.71 9.54
N MET A 71 17.59 -8.18 10.73
CA MET A 71 16.85 -7.37 11.68
C MET A 71 17.27 -7.65 13.12
N GLU A 72 17.12 -6.63 13.96
CA GLU A 72 17.29 -6.71 15.41
C GLU A 72 16.14 -5.97 16.12
N PHE A 73 15.84 -6.39 17.34
CA PHE A 73 14.90 -5.67 18.19
C PHE A 73 15.64 -4.79 19.16
N PHE A 74 15.15 -3.57 19.35
CA PHE A 74 15.64 -2.65 20.38
C PHE A 74 14.47 -1.96 21.07
N TYR A 75 14.76 -1.24 22.15
CA TYR A 75 13.75 -0.49 22.89
C TYR A 75 14.02 1.00 22.78
N TYR A 76 12.99 1.79 22.49
CA TYR A 76 13.05 3.24 22.44
C TYR A 76 11.84 3.88 23.14
N PRO A 77 12.07 4.82 24.07
CA PRO A 77 13.36 5.10 24.70
C PRO A 77 13.84 3.86 25.46
N ASN A 78 15.16 3.74 25.67
CA ASN A 78 15.72 2.62 26.39
C ASN A 78 15.25 2.68 27.86
N PRO A 79 14.49 1.68 28.36
CA PRO A 79 14.00 1.73 29.72
C PRO A 79 15.14 1.56 30.72
N GLU A 80 15.17 2.37 31.78
CA GLU A 80 16.11 2.20 32.89
C GLU A 80 15.90 0.85 33.60
N ASP A 81 14.65 0.38 33.67
CA ASP A 81 14.27 -0.91 34.22
C ASP A 81 14.10 -1.96 33.10
N THR A 82 15.14 -2.77 32.89
CA THR A 82 15.11 -3.84 31.90
C THR A 82 14.21 -5.02 32.25
N GLU A 83 13.70 -5.11 33.48
CA GLU A 83 12.76 -6.16 33.90
C GLU A 83 11.31 -5.79 33.55
N ASN A 84 10.99 -4.50 33.41
CA ASN A 84 9.66 -3.97 33.08
C ASN A 84 9.62 -3.28 31.71
N ARG A 85 10.21 -3.91 30.68
CA ARG A 85 10.20 -3.34 29.32
C ARG A 85 8.79 -3.31 28.74
N ASP A 86 8.33 -2.13 28.35
CA ASP A 86 7.04 -1.96 27.67
C ASP A 86 7.12 -2.49 26.23
N VAL A 87 6.14 -3.29 25.84
CA VAL A 87 6.01 -3.80 24.46
C VAL A 87 5.79 -2.67 23.45
N PHE A 88 5.19 -1.56 23.87
CA PHE A 88 5.02 -0.35 23.05
C PHE A 88 6.34 0.40 22.83
N GLN A 89 7.37 0.14 23.63
CA GLN A 89 8.71 0.70 23.41
C GLN A 89 9.55 -0.17 22.48
N LYS A 90 9.06 -1.31 22.00
CA LYS A 90 9.84 -2.24 21.18
C LYS A 90 9.80 -1.84 19.70
N PHE A 91 10.97 -1.73 19.09
CA PHE A 91 11.16 -1.40 17.68
C PHE A 91 11.98 -2.49 16.98
N ILE A 92 11.83 -2.57 15.66
CA ILE A 92 12.63 -3.41 14.76
C ILE A 92 13.55 -2.48 14.00
N LEU A 93 14.85 -2.70 14.14
CA LEU A 93 15.86 -2.15 13.26
C LEU A 93 16.11 -3.15 12.13
N ILE A 94 15.96 -2.71 10.89
CA ILE A 94 16.18 -3.51 9.69
C ILE A 94 17.36 -2.91 8.94
N ARG A 95 18.38 -3.74 8.63
CA ARG A 95 19.34 -3.40 7.57
C ARG A 95 18.81 -3.99 6.27
N LEU A 96 18.53 -3.13 5.30
CA LEU A 96 17.88 -3.50 4.05
C LEU A 96 18.68 -4.59 3.29
N PRO A 97 18.04 -5.32 2.38
CA PRO A 97 18.75 -6.19 1.43
C PRO A 97 19.73 -5.41 0.55
N GLU A 98 20.75 -6.11 0.03
CA GLU A 98 21.76 -5.50 -0.85
C GLU A 98 21.15 -4.82 -2.07
N ALA A 99 20.12 -5.44 -2.66
CA ALA A 99 19.39 -4.90 -3.81
C ALA A 99 18.75 -3.53 -3.49
N LEU A 100 18.33 -3.34 -2.25
CA LEU A 100 17.71 -2.11 -1.74
C LEU A 100 18.71 -1.15 -1.07
N GLY A 101 20.02 -1.35 -1.27
CA GLY A 101 21.07 -0.47 -0.75
C GLY A 101 21.65 -0.88 0.60
N GLY A 102 21.34 -2.07 1.11
CA GLY A 102 21.80 -2.57 2.40
C GLY A 102 23.32 -2.64 2.61
N THR A 103 24.11 -2.65 1.52
CA THR A 103 25.58 -2.72 1.58
C THR A 103 26.25 -1.38 1.85
N VAL A 104 25.50 -0.27 1.83
CA VAL A 104 26.05 1.06 2.12
C VAL A 104 26.24 1.19 3.64
N ASP A 105 27.31 1.87 4.05
CA ASP A 105 27.64 2.13 5.45
C ASP A 105 27.14 3.52 5.90
N ASP A 106 25.92 3.85 5.51
CA ASP A 106 25.23 5.07 5.94
C ASP A 106 23.79 4.77 6.36
N VAL A 107 23.09 5.80 6.85
CA VAL A 107 21.73 5.66 7.41
C VAL A 107 20.71 5.18 6.37
N SER A 108 20.97 5.36 5.07
CA SER A 108 20.05 4.95 4.01
C SER A 108 19.87 3.43 3.95
N ALA A 109 20.82 2.65 4.48
CA ALA A 109 20.75 1.19 4.57
C ALA A 109 19.82 0.70 5.69
N PHE A 110 19.37 1.57 6.59
CA PHE A 110 18.65 1.18 7.82
C PHE A 110 17.22 1.72 7.85
N ARG A 111 16.32 0.97 8.48
CA ARG A 111 14.94 1.40 8.79
C ARG A 111 14.58 0.96 10.20
N ALA A 112 13.87 1.82 10.93
CA ALA A 112 13.39 1.50 12.26
C ALA A 112 11.87 1.67 12.33
N TYR A 113 11.16 0.59 12.65
CA TYR A 113 9.69 0.59 12.77
C TYR A 113 9.25 0.09 14.14
N SER A 114 8.07 0.49 14.59
CA SER A 114 7.43 -0.15 15.74
C SER A 114 7.34 -1.65 15.51
N ALA A 115 7.65 -2.44 16.54
CA ALA A 115 7.50 -3.89 16.49
C ALA A 115 6.03 -4.33 16.62
N LEU A 116 5.06 -3.41 16.72
CA LEU A 116 3.64 -3.72 16.83
C LEU A 116 2.90 -3.43 15.52
N SER A 117 2.02 -4.35 15.15
CA SER A 117 1.15 -4.18 13.98
C SER A 117 0.12 -3.08 14.21
N VAL A 118 -0.29 -2.47 13.10
CA VAL A 118 -1.33 -1.44 13.08
C VAL A 118 -2.69 -2.07 13.44
N GLY A 119 -3.35 -1.53 14.46
CA GLY A 119 -4.74 -1.82 14.82
C GLY A 119 -4.97 -3.05 15.71
N VAL A 120 -4.09 -4.04 15.70
CA VAL A 120 -4.24 -5.29 16.48
C VAL A 120 -3.08 -5.57 17.43
N HIS A 121 -2.05 -4.71 17.43
CA HIS A 121 -0.94 -4.70 18.38
C HIS A 121 -0.19 -6.04 18.50
N CYS A 122 -0.17 -6.81 17.42
CA CYS A 122 0.59 -8.05 17.39
C CYS A 122 2.05 -7.77 17.06
N GLN A 123 2.96 -8.52 17.70
CA GLN A 123 4.38 -8.31 17.44
C GLN A 123 4.71 -8.77 16.02
N ILE A 124 5.08 -7.83 15.15
CA ILE A 124 5.48 -8.13 13.78
C ILE A 124 6.89 -8.69 13.74
N LYS A 125 7.22 -9.38 12.64
CA LYS A 125 8.56 -9.88 12.37
C LYS A 125 8.96 -9.58 10.93
N TYR A 126 10.21 -9.18 10.73
CA TYR A 126 10.82 -9.14 9.41
C TYR A 126 11.30 -10.53 8.96
N TRP A 127 10.97 -10.91 7.74
CA TRP A 127 11.36 -12.17 7.12
C TRP A 127 12.38 -11.93 6.02
N PRO A 128 13.68 -12.27 6.24
CA PRO A 128 14.75 -12.00 5.29
C PRO A 128 14.81 -13.01 4.13
N ASP A 129 13.95 -14.03 4.11
CA ASP A 129 13.94 -15.07 3.08
C ASP A 129 13.74 -14.45 1.68
N ASP A 130 14.50 -14.93 0.70
CA ASP A 130 14.36 -14.51 -0.69
C ASP A 130 12.92 -14.75 -1.19
N GLY A 131 12.37 -13.76 -1.91
CA GLY A 131 10.97 -13.78 -2.35
C GLY A 131 9.94 -13.50 -1.25
N ARG A 132 10.37 -13.20 -0.02
CA ARG A 132 9.49 -12.73 1.06
C ARG A 132 9.86 -11.33 1.51
N GLN A 133 11.10 -11.11 1.94
CA GLN A 133 11.73 -9.82 2.30
C GLN A 133 10.74 -8.73 2.77
N ARG A 134 9.90 -9.04 3.76
CA ARG A 134 8.82 -8.15 4.25
C ARG A 134 8.55 -8.33 5.73
N MET A 135 7.86 -7.37 6.32
CA MET A 135 7.38 -7.49 7.70
C MET A 135 5.98 -8.07 7.70
N GLU A 136 5.72 -9.02 8.61
CA GLU A 136 4.43 -9.68 8.70
C GLU A 136 3.92 -9.73 10.14
N ASP A 137 2.61 -9.53 10.28
CA ASP A 137 1.85 -9.75 11.50
C ASP A 137 1.34 -11.21 11.55
N PRO A 138 1.80 -12.03 12.52
CA PRO A 138 1.37 -13.42 12.63
C PRO A 138 -0.09 -13.60 13.06
N CYS A 139 -0.75 -12.58 13.61
CA CYS A 139 -2.12 -12.69 14.09
C CYS A 139 -3.14 -12.65 12.96
N TRP A 140 -2.98 -11.71 12.03
CA TRP A 140 -3.94 -11.46 10.96
C TRP A 140 -3.36 -11.54 9.54
N GLY A 141 -2.05 -11.73 9.41
CA GLY A 141 -1.38 -11.82 8.12
C GLY A 141 -1.19 -10.46 7.43
N SER A 142 -1.32 -9.35 8.17
CA SER A 142 -0.98 -8.01 7.64
C SER A 142 0.48 -7.99 7.20
N MET A 143 0.74 -7.36 6.05
CA MET A 143 2.08 -7.31 5.46
C MET A 143 2.51 -5.86 5.29
N TYR A 144 3.78 -5.57 5.57
CA TYR A 144 4.35 -4.22 5.47
C TYR A 144 5.65 -4.21 4.69
N ARG A 145 5.84 -3.18 3.86
CA ARG A 145 7.06 -2.95 3.09
C ARG A 145 8.22 -2.56 4.02
N PRO A 146 9.40 -3.21 3.91
CA PRO A 146 10.57 -2.78 4.67
C PRO A 146 11.12 -1.42 4.27
N THR A 147 10.86 -0.95 3.06
CA THR A 147 11.46 0.29 2.53
C THR A 147 10.85 1.55 3.15
N ASP A 148 9.56 1.52 3.47
CA ASP A 148 8.81 2.68 3.96
C ASP A 148 7.74 2.36 5.04
N GLY A 149 7.58 1.09 5.40
CA GLY A 149 6.62 0.65 6.42
C GLY A 149 5.16 0.61 5.92
N ALA A 150 4.91 0.81 4.63
CA ALA A 150 3.57 0.83 4.07
C ALA A 150 2.86 -0.51 4.24
N MET A 151 1.60 -0.48 4.69
CA MET A 151 0.75 -1.66 4.80
C MET A 151 0.24 -2.07 3.41
N MET A 152 0.66 -3.24 2.94
CA MET A 152 0.36 -3.77 1.60
C MET A 152 -0.89 -4.63 1.57
N TYR A 153 -1.15 -5.34 2.66
CA TYR A 153 -2.29 -6.23 2.78
C TYR A 153 -3.01 -5.87 4.07
N PRO A 154 -4.13 -5.13 4.00
CA PRO A 154 -4.82 -4.71 5.20
C PRO A 154 -5.50 -5.87 5.93
N TYR A 155 -5.70 -5.67 7.22
CA TYR A 155 -6.83 -6.25 7.94
C TYR A 155 -8.04 -5.31 7.73
N PRO A 156 -9.31 -5.78 7.67
CA PRO A 156 -10.46 -4.90 7.44
C PRO A 156 -10.68 -3.93 8.61
N VAL A 157 -9.95 -2.81 8.62
CA VAL A 157 -10.03 -1.79 9.66
C VAL A 157 -9.97 -0.38 9.09
N MET A 158 -11.16 0.22 9.01
CA MET A 158 -11.55 1.54 9.54
C MET A 158 -10.85 2.82 9.07
N ASN A 159 -10.07 2.82 7.99
CA ASN A 159 -9.60 4.07 7.39
C ASN A 159 -9.58 4.05 5.86
N ASP A 160 -10.09 5.11 5.25
CA ASP A 160 -10.08 5.36 3.80
C ASP A 160 -8.75 6.00 3.35
N SER A 161 -7.67 5.72 4.09
CA SER A 161 -6.35 6.33 3.87
C SER A 161 -5.26 5.29 3.99
N PRO A 162 -4.21 5.35 3.14
CA PRO A 162 -3.04 4.48 3.26
C PRO A 162 -2.42 4.56 4.64
N LEU A 163 -2.12 3.41 5.21
CA LEU A 163 -1.51 3.29 6.53
C LEU A 163 -0.09 2.72 6.43
N GLY A 164 0.77 3.18 7.33
CA GLY A 164 2.11 2.65 7.54
C GLY A 164 2.38 2.38 9.01
N LEU A 165 3.43 1.60 9.26
CA LEU A 165 3.97 1.43 10.61
C LEU A 165 4.53 2.76 11.14
N PRO A 166 4.38 3.03 12.45
CA PRO A 166 5.14 4.08 13.09
C PRO A 166 6.64 3.80 12.94
N TYR A 167 7.43 4.84 12.72
CA TYR A 167 8.85 4.72 12.43
C TYR A 167 9.67 5.68 13.26
N LEU A 168 10.97 5.39 13.37
CA LEU A 168 11.94 6.28 13.99
C LEU A 168 12.88 6.81 12.91
N ASP A 169 13.06 8.12 12.88
CA ASP A 169 14.12 8.74 12.10
C ASP A 169 15.47 8.40 12.73
N LEU A 170 16.41 8.05 11.87
CA LEU A 170 17.75 7.61 12.28
C LEU A 170 18.77 8.62 11.77
N SER A 171 19.91 8.70 12.45
CA SER A 171 21.08 9.43 11.99
C SER A 171 22.35 8.73 12.46
N ILE A 172 23.47 9.04 11.80
CA ILE A 172 24.79 8.49 12.12
C ILE A 172 25.68 9.64 12.57
N ASP A 173 26.35 9.46 13.70
CA ASP A 173 27.30 10.44 14.23
C ASP A 173 28.69 10.36 13.56
N GLU A 174 29.59 11.26 13.95
CA GLU A 174 30.97 11.31 13.41
C GLU A 174 31.77 10.02 13.68
N ASN A 175 31.34 9.20 14.65
CA ASN A 175 31.99 7.93 15.01
C ASN A 175 31.37 6.73 14.29
N GLY A 176 30.36 6.93 13.44
CA GLY A 176 29.65 5.85 12.76
C GLY A 176 28.55 5.17 13.61
N SER A 177 28.20 5.74 14.76
CA SER A 177 27.15 5.21 15.63
C SER A 177 25.78 5.70 15.20
N LEU A 178 24.81 4.78 15.14
CA LEU A 178 23.42 5.10 14.82
C LEU A 178 22.72 5.64 16.07
N TYR A 179 21.88 6.65 15.90
CA TYR A 179 21.03 7.14 16.97
C TYR A 179 19.64 7.51 16.44
N VAL A 180 18.67 7.50 17.34
CA VAL A 180 17.28 7.87 17.05
C VAL A 180 17.12 9.38 17.21
N GLU A 181 16.61 10.04 16.17
CA GLU A 181 16.19 11.43 16.24
C GLU A 181 14.87 11.54 17.03
N PRO A 182 14.65 12.59 17.84
CA PRO A 182 13.43 12.74 18.63
C PRO A 182 12.17 12.68 17.75
N PRO A 183 11.30 11.67 17.93
CA PRO A 183 10.14 11.49 17.06
C PRO A 183 8.99 12.43 17.42
N VAL A 184 8.15 12.72 16.42
CA VAL A 184 6.89 13.43 16.56
C VAL A 184 5.74 12.42 16.47
N TRP A 185 5.19 12.04 17.63
CA TRP A 185 4.17 10.99 17.75
C TRP A 185 2.77 11.46 17.33
N THR A 186 2.58 11.70 16.03
CA THR A 186 1.29 11.99 15.41
C THR A 186 1.07 11.07 14.22
N MET A 187 -0.19 10.88 13.81
CA MET A 187 -0.50 10.06 12.64
C MET A 187 0.04 10.64 11.33
N GLN A 188 0.40 11.93 11.27
CA GLN A 188 0.87 12.59 10.06
C GLN A 188 2.40 12.58 9.92
N GLU A 189 3.12 12.26 11.00
CA GLU A 189 4.59 12.26 11.06
C GLU A 189 5.09 10.83 11.35
N ASN A 190 5.82 10.63 12.46
CA ASN A 190 6.39 9.33 12.84
C ASN A 190 5.35 8.25 13.19
N GLY A 191 4.08 8.60 13.37
CA GLY A 191 2.99 7.69 13.70
C GLY A 191 2.62 7.66 15.18
N VAL A 192 1.60 6.89 15.51
CA VAL A 192 1.23 6.58 16.90
C VAL A 192 1.39 5.08 17.11
N ILE A 193 2.16 4.69 18.11
CA ILE A 193 2.48 3.27 18.37
C ILE A 193 1.20 2.46 18.57
N GLY A 194 1.08 1.34 17.86
CA GLY A 194 -0.11 0.49 17.83
C GLY A 194 -1.24 0.98 16.91
N VAL A 195 -1.29 2.27 16.59
CA VAL A 195 -2.30 2.87 15.71
C VAL A 195 -1.81 3.05 14.27
N GLY A 196 -0.52 3.31 14.06
CA GLY A 196 0.05 3.57 12.73
C GLY A 196 0.22 5.04 12.39
N ARG A 197 0.53 5.28 11.11
CA ARG A 197 0.59 6.61 10.50
C ARG A 197 -0.15 6.63 9.17
N ILE A 198 -0.65 7.78 8.78
CA ILE A 198 -1.24 8.03 7.47
C ILE A 198 -0.11 8.30 6.49
N MET A 199 -0.11 7.59 5.37
CA MET A 199 0.83 7.81 4.29
C MET A 199 0.13 8.52 3.13
N SER A 200 0.85 9.44 2.49
CA SER A 200 0.35 10.02 1.24
C SER A 200 0.53 9.02 0.08
N MET A 201 -0.34 9.07 -0.92
CA MET A 201 -0.15 8.26 -2.14
C MET A 201 1.16 8.59 -2.86
N GLN A 202 1.69 9.81 -2.73
CA GLN A 202 3.00 10.17 -3.28
C GLN A 202 4.12 9.42 -2.58
N GLU A 203 4.09 9.35 -1.25
CA GLU A 203 5.06 8.59 -0.46
C GLU A 203 5.02 7.10 -0.81
N ILE A 204 3.82 6.53 -0.94
CA ILE A 204 3.64 5.13 -1.36
C ILE A 204 4.29 4.88 -2.73
N ARG A 205 4.07 5.78 -3.71
CA ARG A 205 4.68 5.67 -5.05
C ARG A 205 6.20 5.83 -5.02
N GLN A 206 6.74 6.70 -4.17
CA GLN A 206 8.19 6.81 -3.99
C GLN A 206 8.78 5.50 -3.45
N GLY A 207 8.12 4.89 -2.46
CA GLY A 207 8.48 3.55 -1.98
C GLY A 207 8.45 2.49 -3.09
N SER A 208 7.43 2.52 -3.95
CA SER A 208 7.32 1.64 -5.11
C SER A 208 8.41 1.88 -6.16
N GLN A 209 8.81 3.13 -6.39
CA GLN A 209 9.89 3.47 -7.31
C GLN A 209 11.22 2.89 -6.83
N ILE A 210 11.51 2.91 -5.52
CA ILE A 210 12.71 2.28 -4.94
C ILE A 210 12.74 0.77 -5.27
N LEU A 211 11.59 0.09 -5.19
CA LEU A 211 11.48 -1.33 -5.55
C LEU A 211 11.82 -1.56 -7.03
N ILE A 212 11.29 -0.74 -7.93
CA ILE A 212 11.55 -0.81 -9.38
C ILE A 212 13.02 -0.52 -9.69
N ASP A 213 13.61 0.49 -9.07
CA ASP A 213 15.00 0.87 -9.32
C ASP A 213 15.97 -0.24 -8.87
N SER A 214 15.71 -0.82 -7.69
CA SER A 214 16.41 -1.99 -7.17
C SER A 214 16.31 -3.19 -8.11
N TYR A 215 15.11 -3.48 -8.58
CA TYR A 215 14.85 -4.55 -9.53
C TYR A 215 15.56 -4.32 -10.87
N LYS A 216 15.48 -3.11 -11.44
CA LYS A 216 16.13 -2.76 -12.71
C LYS A 216 17.65 -2.87 -12.62
N LYS A 217 18.23 -2.53 -11.48
CA LYS A 217 19.68 -2.68 -11.22
C LYS A 217 20.12 -4.14 -11.31
N THR A 218 19.29 -5.07 -10.84
CA THR A 218 19.59 -6.51 -10.82
C THR A 218 19.12 -7.25 -12.07
N ASN A 219 18.15 -6.70 -12.81
CA ASN A 219 17.51 -7.30 -13.97
C ASN A 219 17.42 -6.31 -15.16
N PRO A 220 18.54 -5.79 -15.69
CA PRO A 220 18.55 -4.68 -16.65
C PRO A 220 17.90 -5.00 -18.01
N ASN A 221 17.78 -6.29 -18.36
CA ASN A 221 17.21 -6.74 -19.64
C ASN A 221 15.73 -7.12 -19.54
N HIS A 222 15.14 -7.06 -18.35
CA HIS A 222 13.75 -7.43 -18.14
C HIS A 222 12.82 -6.25 -18.46
N PRO A 223 11.57 -6.49 -18.88
CA PRO A 223 10.63 -5.42 -19.15
C PRO A 223 10.38 -4.54 -17.94
N MET A 224 10.00 -3.29 -18.22
CA MET A 224 9.64 -2.32 -17.19
C MET A 224 8.37 -2.77 -16.46
N ILE A 225 8.46 -2.80 -15.13
CA ILE A 225 7.32 -2.95 -14.24
C ILE A 225 6.88 -1.53 -13.84
N PRO A 226 5.65 -1.09 -14.14
CA PRO A 226 5.21 0.27 -13.84
C PRO A 226 4.92 0.44 -12.34
N VAL A 227 5.02 1.69 -11.84
CA VAL A 227 4.65 2.04 -10.46
C VAL A 227 3.14 1.90 -10.25
N ASP A 228 2.36 2.40 -11.19
CA ASP A 228 0.91 2.36 -11.20
C ASP A 228 0.42 1.41 -12.30
N PHE A 229 -0.54 0.55 -11.99
CA PHE A 229 -1.15 -0.35 -12.97
C PHE A 229 -2.62 -0.56 -12.65
N ALA A 230 -3.50 -0.30 -13.62
CA ALA A 230 -4.95 -0.43 -13.51
C ALA A 230 -5.55 0.30 -12.30
N GLY A 231 -5.03 1.51 -12.02
CA GLY A 231 -5.47 2.33 -10.89
C GLY A 231 -4.89 1.90 -9.53
N LEU A 232 -4.13 0.81 -9.48
CA LEU A 232 -3.48 0.30 -8.28
C LEU A 232 -1.99 0.69 -8.24
N VAL A 233 -1.37 0.63 -7.06
CA VAL A 233 0.06 0.96 -6.88
C VAL A 233 0.85 -0.29 -6.52
N LEU A 234 2.07 -0.39 -7.07
CA LEU A 234 2.97 -1.52 -6.85
C LEU A 234 3.31 -1.67 -5.36
N ALA A 235 2.87 -2.77 -4.77
CA ALA A 235 3.13 -3.12 -3.39
C ALA A 235 4.42 -3.93 -3.23
N GLU A 236 4.63 -4.91 -4.10
CA GLU A 236 5.75 -5.85 -4.01
C GLU A 236 6.29 -6.19 -5.39
N ILE A 237 7.60 -6.47 -5.45
CA ILE A 237 8.26 -7.07 -6.59
C ILE A 237 9.22 -8.16 -6.09
N HIS A 238 9.04 -9.37 -6.61
CA HIS A 238 9.80 -10.55 -6.23
C HIS A 238 10.43 -11.16 -7.49
N PRO A 239 11.72 -10.91 -7.73
CA PRO A 239 12.45 -11.63 -8.75
C PRO A 239 12.70 -13.07 -8.28
N ASP A 240 12.26 -14.03 -9.10
CA ASP A 240 12.64 -15.44 -9.03
C ASP A 240 13.46 -15.76 -10.28
N HIS A 241 14.31 -16.80 -10.25
CA HIS A 241 15.39 -17.05 -11.22
C HIS A 241 15.03 -16.82 -12.69
N ASN A 242 13.80 -17.12 -13.10
CA ASN A 242 13.32 -16.95 -14.48
C ASN A 242 12.01 -16.15 -14.63
N ASN A 243 11.48 -15.63 -13.52
CA ASN A 243 10.20 -14.91 -13.53
C ASN A 243 10.23 -13.76 -12.51
N VAL A 244 9.37 -12.78 -12.70
CA VAL A 244 9.23 -11.64 -11.81
C VAL A 244 7.76 -11.54 -11.46
N ASN A 245 7.47 -11.65 -10.17
CA ASN A 245 6.13 -11.49 -9.65
C ASN A 245 6.02 -10.10 -9.01
N ALA A 246 5.13 -9.28 -9.54
CA ALA A 246 4.74 -8.03 -8.97
C ALA A 246 3.30 -8.13 -8.45
N ARG A 247 3.02 -7.41 -7.37
CA ARG A 247 1.68 -7.26 -6.83
C ARG A 247 1.33 -5.79 -6.77
N TYR A 248 0.17 -5.44 -7.30
CA TYR A 248 -0.42 -4.11 -7.14
C TYR A 248 -1.60 -4.22 -6.19
N THR A 249 -1.75 -3.23 -5.32
CA THR A 249 -2.87 -3.16 -4.36
C THR A 249 -3.46 -1.77 -4.36
N ASP A 250 -4.72 -1.69 -3.93
CA ASP A 250 -5.32 -0.45 -3.52
C ASP A 250 -4.87 -0.13 -2.08
N PHE A 251 -4.03 0.89 -1.92
CA PHE A 251 -3.60 1.36 -0.60
C PHE A 251 -4.63 2.28 0.06
N ALA A 252 -5.57 2.84 -0.70
CA ALA A 252 -6.52 3.84 -0.22
C ALA A 252 -7.90 3.25 0.09
N SER A 253 -8.20 2.04 -0.38
CA SER A 253 -9.52 1.42 -0.24
C SER A 253 -9.50 0.16 0.61
N SER A 254 -10.64 -0.10 1.24
CA SER A 254 -10.95 -1.38 1.89
C SER A 254 -11.39 -2.48 0.91
N SER A 255 -11.42 -2.20 -0.40
CA SER A 255 -11.95 -3.11 -1.43
C SER A 255 -11.09 -4.36 -1.72
N TYR A 256 -9.92 -4.51 -1.09
CA TYR A 256 -9.00 -5.64 -1.27
C TYR A 256 -8.66 -5.96 -2.74
N GLN A 257 -8.71 -4.95 -3.60
CA GLN A 257 -8.38 -5.16 -5.01
C GLN A 257 -6.88 -5.34 -5.14
N ASN A 258 -6.51 -6.50 -5.68
CA ASN A 258 -5.13 -6.85 -5.96
C ASN A 258 -5.02 -7.27 -7.42
N ILE A 259 -3.92 -6.89 -8.04
CA ILE A 259 -3.51 -7.44 -9.33
C ILE A 259 -2.20 -8.20 -9.12
N SER A 260 -2.20 -9.46 -9.55
CA SER A 260 -0.98 -10.24 -9.69
C SER A 260 -0.43 -10.02 -11.10
N PHE A 261 0.87 -9.77 -11.19
CA PHE A 261 1.54 -9.43 -12.42
C PHE A 261 2.82 -10.27 -12.53
N GLU A 262 2.82 -11.26 -13.42
CA GLU A 262 3.98 -12.12 -13.67
C GLU A 262 4.61 -11.77 -15.01
N VAL A 263 5.93 -11.64 -15.03
CA VAL A 263 6.72 -11.54 -16.28
C VAL A 263 7.76 -12.64 -16.27
N ARG A 264 7.84 -13.40 -17.36
CA ARG A 264 8.85 -14.47 -17.51
C ARG A 264 9.40 -14.54 -18.92
N ASN A 265 10.57 -15.15 -19.07
CA ASN A 265 11.12 -15.44 -20.40
C ASN A 265 10.19 -16.39 -21.17
N VAL A 266 9.98 -16.10 -22.46
CA VAL A 266 9.17 -16.96 -23.33
C VAL A 266 9.81 -18.34 -23.45
N SER A 267 9.06 -19.38 -23.11
CA SER A 267 9.44 -20.75 -23.42
C SER A 267 8.81 -21.22 -24.75
N ALA A 268 9.36 -22.28 -25.34
CA ALA A 268 8.75 -22.93 -26.51
C ALA A 268 7.34 -23.47 -26.21
N GLN A 269 7.04 -23.76 -24.94
CA GLN A 269 5.71 -24.19 -24.50
C GLN A 269 4.74 -23.01 -24.43
N ASP A 270 5.20 -21.82 -24.00
CA ASP A 270 4.38 -20.61 -23.98
C ASP A 270 3.90 -20.26 -25.39
N GLN A 271 4.79 -20.27 -26.39
CA GLN A 271 4.42 -20.01 -27.79
C GLN A 271 3.34 -20.97 -28.30
N LYS A 272 3.47 -22.28 -28.01
CA LYS A 272 2.49 -23.29 -28.43
C LYS A 272 1.16 -23.15 -27.71
N SER A 273 1.19 -22.89 -26.40
CA SER A 273 0.00 -22.73 -25.57
C SER A 273 -0.77 -21.46 -25.94
N PHE A 274 -0.04 -20.37 -26.18
CA PHE A 274 -0.60 -19.07 -26.49
C PHE A 274 -1.37 -19.06 -27.81
N LEU A 275 -0.86 -19.77 -28.81
CA LEU A 275 -1.48 -19.90 -30.13
C LEU A 275 -2.69 -20.85 -30.17
N ASN A 276 -3.02 -21.53 -29.07
CA ASN A 276 -4.19 -22.39 -29.01
C ASN A 276 -5.49 -21.57 -28.88
N VAL A 277 -5.97 -21.08 -30.03
CA VAL A 277 -7.23 -20.31 -30.16
C VAL A 277 -8.48 -21.11 -29.78
N ALA A 278 -8.38 -22.43 -29.61
CA ALA A 278 -9.50 -23.29 -29.21
C ALA A 278 -9.72 -23.35 -27.68
N LYS A 279 -9.00 -22.54 -26.89
CA LYS A 279 -9.20 -22.49 -25.44
C LYS A 279 -10.62 -21.99 -25.13
N PRO A 280 -11.44 -22.75 -24.40
CA PRO A 280 -12.81 -22.34 -24.09
C PRO A 280 -12.81 -21.10 -23.17
N ASN A 281 -13.92 -20.34 -23.18
CA ASN A 281 -14.12 -19.17 -22.31
C ASN A 281 -12.98 -18.16 -22.42
N SER A 282 -12.55 -17.86 -23.64
CA SER A 282 -11.45 -16.94 -23.90
C SER A 282 -11.78 -15.98 -25.04
N GLU A 283 -11.25 -14.77 -24.94
CA GLU A 283 -11.20 -13.80 -26.02
C GLU A 283 -9.76 -13.58 -26.47
N PHE A 284 -9.57 -13.35 -27.76
CA PHE A 284 -8.30 -12.98 -28.34
C PHE A 284 -8.46 -11.60 -28.94
N TRP A 285 -7.70 -10.65 -28.41
CA TRP A 285 -7.62 -9.28 -28.87
C TRP A 285 -6.28 -9.05 -29.54
N GLN A 286 -6.20 -8.02 -30.39
CA GLN A 286 -4.97 -7.69 -31.09
C GLN A 286 -4.71 -6.19 -31.04
N ILE A 287 -3.43 -5.85 -30.89
CA ILE A 287 -2.88 -4.50 -31.01
C ILE A 287 -1.56 -4.62 -31.76
N ASN A 288 -1.42 -3.89 -32.87
CA ASN A 288 -0.34 -4.08 -33.84
C ASN A 288 -0.21 -5.58 -34.22
N ASP A 289 0.99 -6.15 -34.07
CA ASP A 289 1.26 -7.57 -34.31
C ASP A 289 1.15 -8.44 -33.04
N THR A 290 0.78 -7.84 -31.90
CA THR A 290 0.67 -8.54 -30.62
C THR A 290 -0.75 -9.04 -30.37
N ILE A 291 -0.88 -10.34 -30.12
CA ILE A 291 -2.13 -10.95 -29.65
C ILE A 291 -2.15 -10.88 -28.12
N ILE A 292 -3.30 -10.52 -27.56
CA ILE A 292 -3.61 -10.49 -26.14
C ILE A 292 -4.72 -11.51 -25.89
N ARG A 293 -4.46 -12.50 -25.05
CA ARG A 293 -5.45 -13.52 -24.66
C ARG A 293 -6.08 -13.14 -23.33
N ILE A 294 -7.40 -13.18 -23.27
CA ILE A 294 -8.19 -12.87 -22.08
C ILE A 294 -9.00 -14.09 -21.72
N GLY A 295 -8.87 -14.57 -20.49
CA GLY A 295 -9.61 -15.71 -19.96
C GLY A 295 -9.83 -15.55 -18.47
N GLY A 296 -9.86 -16.67 -17.76
CA GLY A 296 -10.02 -16.70 -16.30
C GLY A 296 -11.45 -17.00 -15.87
N SER A 297 -11.65 -17.05 -14.55
CA SER A 297 -12.95 -17.39 -13.96
C SER A 297 -14.06 -16.39 -14.30
N ALA A 298 -13.70 -15.14 -14.60
CA ALA A 298 -14.66 -14.11 -15.00
C ALA A 298 -15.26 -14.38 -16.39
N MET A 299 -14.51 -15.06 -17.26
CA MET A 299 -14.96 -15.44 -18.60
C MET A 299 -15.76 -16.75 -18.60
N ASP A 300 -15.71 -17.53 -17.52
CA ASP A 300 -16.48 -18.76 -17.40
C ASP A 300 -17.88 -18.49 -16.86
N LYS A 301 -18.86 -18.45 -17.78
CA LYS A 301 -20.27 -18.26 -17.45
C LYS A 301 -20.84 -19.39 -16.58
N ASN A 302 -20.25 -20.59 -16.65
CA ASN A 302 -20.64 -21.74 -15.83
C ASN A 302 -19.95 -21.78 -14.47
N SER A 303 -19.07 -20.81 -14.18
CA SER A 303 -18.39 -20.72 -12.90
C SER A 303 -19.42 -20.61 -11.76
N SER A 304 -19.23 -21.41 -10.72
CA SER A 304 -20.02 -21.32 -9.48
C SER A 304 -19.52 -20.21 -8.55
N LEU A 305 -18.40 -19.55 -8.88
CA LEU A 305 -17.86 -18.47 -8.07
C LEU A 305 -18.78 -17.23 -8.16
N PRO A 306 -19.05 -16.52 -7.06
CA PRO A 306 -19.70 -15.22 -7.13
C PRO A 306 -18.88 -14.25 -7.98
N GLU A 307 -19.53 -13.36 -8.71
CA GLU A 307 -18.88 -12.42 -9.64
C GLU A 307 -17.77 -11.59 -8.98
N SER A 308 -17.95 -11.19 -7.73
CA SER A 308 -16.95 -10.44 -6.93
C SER A 308 -15.65 -11.20 -6.63
N PHE A 309 -15.61 -12.52 -6.82
CA PHE A 309 -14.44 -13.37 -6.63
C PHE A 309 -13.89 -13.92 -7.95
N ARG A 310 -14.39 -13.42 -9.08
CA ARG A 310 -13.94 -13.85 -10.39
C ARG A 310 -12.86 -12.91 -10.89
N ASP A 311 -11.74 -13.47 -11.28
CA ASP A 311 -10.67 -12.74 -11.94
C ASP A 311 -10.61 -13.03 -13.44
N TYR A 312 -10.15 -12.01 -14.16
CA TYR A 312 -9.65 -12.13 -15.52
C TYR A 312 -8.19 -12.52 -15.49
N ASN A 313 -7.79 -13.35 -16.44
CA ASN A 313 -6.40 -13.69 -16.72
C ASN A 313 -6.05 -13.15 -18.11
N VAL A 314 -5.23 -12.11 -18.15
CA VAL A 314 -4.75 -11.48 -19.39
C VAL A 314 -3.32 -11.91 -19.64
N GLU A 315 -3.06 -12.53 -20.79
CA GLU A 315 -1.74 -13.01 -21.19
C GLU A 315 -1.34 -12.42 -22.54
N PHE A 316 -0.09 -12.01 -22.69
CA PHE A 316 0.48 -11.61 -23.98
C PHE A 316 1.99 -11.84 -24.02
N ILE A 317 2.54 -11.86 -25.24
CA ILE A 317 3.98 -12.01 -25.47
C ILE A 317 4.49 -10.72 -26.12
N LEU A 318 5.50 -10.10 -25.51
CA LEU A 318 6.13 -8.89 -26.02
C LEU A 318 7.65 -8.96 -25.75
N ASP A 319 8.45 -8.65 -26.77
CA ASP A 319 9.92 -8.58 -26.69
C ASP A 319 10.62 -9.80 -26.07
N GLY A 320 10.08 -11.00 -26.32
CA GLY A 320 10.64 -12.24 -25.78
C GLY A 320 10.23 -12.58 -24.35
N PHE A 321 9.28 -11.82 -23.78
CA PHE A 321 8.71 -12.05 -22.46
C PHE A 321 7.22 -12.40 -22.55
N THR A 322 6.78 -13.30 -21.68
CA THR A 322 5.36 -13.59 -21.44
C THR A 322 4.92 -12.80 -20.22
N PHE A 323 3.84 -12.06 -20.39
CA PHE A 323 3.16 -11.31 -19.33
C PHE A 323 1.89 -12.07 -18.95
N VAL A 324 1.67 -12.29 -17.66
CA VAL A 324 0.44 -12.89 -17.12
C VAL A 324 -0.09 -11.98 -16.03
N ILE A 325 -1.28 -11.43 -16.25
CA ILE A 325 -1.90 -10.43 -15.38
C ILE A 325 -3.23 -10.98 -14.90
N THR A 326 -3.42 -11.03 -13.59
CA THR A 326 -4.65 -11.54 -12.97
C THR A 326 -5.28 -10.48 -12.10
N GLY A 327 -6.56 -10.19 -12.31
CA GLY A 327 -7.34 -9.29 -11.46
C GLY A 327 -8.78 -9.09 -11.92
N PRO A 328 -9.59 -8.33 -11.15
CA PRO A 328 -11.03 -8.27 -11.32
C PRO A 328 -11.52 -7.23 -12.35
N ASP A 329 -10.74 -6.19 -12.66
CA ASP A 329 -11.17 -5.10 -13.56
C ASP A 329 -10.50 -5.20 -14.93
N LEU A 330 -11.18 -5.87 -15.88
CA LEU A 330 -10.67 -6.07 -17.22
C LEU A 330 -10.38 -4.77 -17.98
N ASN A 331 -11.25 -3.75 -17.84
CA ASN A 331 -11.12 -2.51 -18.61
C ASN A 331 -9.92 -1.70 -18.13
N SER A 332 -9.73 -1.60 -16.83
CA SER A 332 -8.56 -0.93 -16.24
C SER A 332 -7.27 -1.69 -16.57
N ILE A 333 -7.29 -3.03 -16.56
CA ILE A 333 -6.16 -3.87 -16.97
C ILE A 333 -5.81 -3.60 -18.45
N LYS A 334 -6.77 -3.72 -19.38
CA LYS A 334 -6.53 -3.48 -20.80
C LYS A 334 -5.98 -2.07 -21.06
N THR A 335 -6.60 -1.06 -20.46
CA THR A 335 -6.16 0.34 -20.59
C THR A 335 -4.71 0.50 -20.16
N SER A 336 -4.34 -0.14 -19.04
CA SER A 336 -2.98 -0.08 -18.51
C SER A 336 -1.98 -0.87 -19.34
N ILE A 337 -2.39 -1.98 -19.96
CA ILE A 337 -1.55 -2.70 -20.92
C ILE A 337 -1.21 -1.79 -22.09
N VAL A 338 -2.21 -1.17 -22.71
CA VAL A 338 -2.00 -0.27 -23.85
C VAL A 338 -1.10 0.90 -23.46
N SER A 339 -1.41 1.60 -22.37
CA SER A 339 -0.65 2.79 -21.97
C SER A 339 0.80 2.53 -21.59
N ASN A 340 1.11 1.35 -21.01
CA ASN A 340 2.46 1.04 -20.53
C ASN A 340 3.31 0.27 -21.56
N TYR A 341 2.70 -0.55 -22.41
CA TYR A 341 3.42 -1.47 -23.30
C TYR A 341 3.22 -1.19 -24.79
N PHE A 342 2.24 -0.35 -25.15
CA PHE A 342 1.98 0.08 -26.52
C PHE A 342 1.73 1.61 -26.55
N PRO A 343 2.67 2.43 -26.05
CA PRO A 343 2.46 3.88 -25.84
C PRO A 343 2.20 4.66 -27.14
N GLU A 344 2.51 4.09 -28.30
CA GLU A 344 2.20 4.63 -29.63
C GLU A 344 0.73 4.43 -30.04
N ASN A 345 -0.03 3.60 -29.32
CA ASN A 345 -1.41 3.26 -29.61
C ASN A 345 -2.39 3.88 -28.60
N ASN A 346 -3.65 3.95 -29.01
CA ASN A 346 -4.78 4.25 -28.14
C ASN A 346 -5.54 2.98 -27.77
N TYR A 347 -6.34 3.03 -26.71
CA TYR A 347 -7.21 1.91 -26.30
C TYR A 347 -8.10 1.41 -27.44
N ASP A 348 -8.59 2.34 -28.27
CA ASP A 348 -9.47 2.03 -29.41
C ASP A 348 -8.76 1.29 -30.56
N ASP A 349 -7.43 1.21 -30.55
CA ASP A 349 -6.67 0.41 -31.51
C ASP A 349 -6.71 -1.08 -31.18
N LEU A 350 -7.17 -1.45 -29.97
CA LEU A 350 -7.36 -2.83 -29.55
C LEU A 350 -8.65 -3.40 -30.15
N PHE A 351 -8.56 -4.43 -30.98
CA PHE A 351 -9.73 -5.05 -31.59
C PHE A 351 -9.85 -6.54 -31.29
N LEU A 352 -11.09 -7.03 -31.23
CA LEU A 352 -11.40 -8.44 -30.99
C LEU A 352 -11.15 -9.25 -32.26
N VAL A 353 -10.30 -10.26 -32.17
CA VAL A 353 -9.98 -11.20 -33.27
C VAL A 353 -10.92 -12.40 -33.23
N SER A 354 -11.11 -12.98 -32.05
CA SER A 354 -11.99 -14.13 -31.87
C SER A 354 -12.47 -14.26 -30.42
N SER A 355 -13.62 -14.90 -30.24
CA SER A 355 -14.18 -15.24 -28.93
C SER A 355 -14.69 -16.67 -28.93
N THR A 356 -14.35 -17.41 -27.88
CA THR A 356 -14.91 -18.74 -27.55
C THR A 356 -15.86 -18.66 -26.35
N VAL A 357 -16.20 -17.46 -25.90
CA VAL A 357 -17.19 -17.25 -24.84
C VAL A 357 -18.55 -17.63 -25.40
N MET A 358 -19.21 -18.62 -24.81
CA MET A 358 -20.55 -19.00 -25.25
C MET A 358 -21.51 -17.83 -25.02
N GLU A 359 -22.11 -17.29 -26.08
CA GLU A 359 -23.26 -16.39 -25.94
C GLU A 359 -24.44 -17.21 -25.42
N ASN A 360 -25.19 -16.67 -24.46
CA ASN A 360 -26.42 -17.34 -24.05
C ASN A 360 -27.38 -17.19 -25.22
N GLU A 361 -27.66 -18.29 -25.92
CA GLU A 361 -28.84 -18.38 -26.77
C GLU A 361 -30.07 -18.28 -25.84
N ASN A 362 -30.54 -17.04 -25.63
CA ASN A 362 -31.79 -16.75 -24.94
C ASN A 362 -32.97 -16.94 -25.89
#